data_AF-A0A5N5WQZ8-F1
#
_entry.id   AF-A0A5N5WQZ8-F1
#
_cell.length_a   1.000
_cell.length_b   1.000
_cell.length_c   1.000
_cell.angle_alpha   90.00
_cell.angle_beta   90.00
_cell.angle_gamma   90.00
#
_symmetry.space_group_name_H-M   'P 1'
#
loop_
_entity.id
_entity.type
_entity.pdbx_description
1 polymer ?
#
loop_
_entity_poly.entity_id
_entity_poly.type
_entity_poly.pdbx_seq_one_letter_code
_entity_poly.pdbx_strand_id
1 'polypeptide(L)'
;MGIPRLRRHLHPFSETVLLEGRLHNRHERAAYVQSVVIDGPSLVYHVFCRLLSWSDLRTGFPAAQPTCDEVSCGVMTYLLLLTIAGVKIEKICFDGALPSRKRETRLSRLEKSRKKLELLRMKTQCGLQQLNDSSGKCAISLVNVLRSRPLPVRFNDLPENPFIVPAVLEDLRYRWNKENILIMARDVLCIQSVEATDLHWADITIMVPGEADAYCVHIAQHTGSSVLTNDSDLLLYDLGHQGSIIPLDSIELVGGDVSKPNLLKWQIKALRLSPALIAHRLGISNMLRFAFELKTHPNAGLAELVQRANSTNTGSKEALEYQLFIQEYQEDLHAKGRRDLLSIPHLDARVSELFWQYEFPHTHMSLEAPQMYLAVLNEDHARRCAWAEGRLYRNIAYSILNTSRPACERFAFIDELVRRGGRITVDRMALGDEDWVMRETRLLCARLRSVESEFSGDSTSPAYWIMFALCELYGGDLRFAIPDPARLSRFLILGRMGKRFDWTDVHLTAQIQSVLYSLRILRQLIEISNAIHDLMVELRSSLINLPPLHVMMGSTPSMMKESLYKHSVNEFVKQIMQLLAKEHSIEAADNVETTKHPSSAPLATQGQCEPQAGNPFKKTDNMYDILPVG
;
A
#
# COMPACT_ATOMS: atom_id res chain seq x y z
N MET A 1 -1.00 -5.54 15.87
CA MET A 1 -0.97 -4.18 16.43
C MET A 1 -2.06 -4.09 17.46
N GLY A 2 -1.93 -3.14 18.38
CA GLY A 2 -2.87 -2.94 19.47
C GLY A 2 -2.67 -3.81 20.70
N ILE A 3 -3.52 -3.57 21.69
CA ILE A 3 -3.40 -4.16 23.03
C ILE A 3 -3.61 -5.68 22.96
N PRO A 4 -2.55 -6.47 23.20
CA PRO A 4 -2.63 -7.93 23.02
C PRO A 4 -3.72 -8.53 23.91
N ARG A 5 -4.47 -9.48 23.35
CA ARG A 5 -5.55 -10.22 24.05
C ARG A 5 -6.75 -9.37 24.48
N LEU A 6 -6.79 -8.06 24.23
CA LEU A 6 -7.91 -7.19 24.61
C LEU A 6 -9.25 -7.76 24.11
N ARG A 7 -9.35 -8.01 22.79
CA ARG A 7 -10.56 -8.57 22.19
C ARG A 7 -10.95 -9.94 22.77
N ARG A 8 -9.99 -10.78 23.19
CA ARG A 8 -10.28 -12.07 23.83
C ARG A 8 -10.97 -11.88 25.18
N HIS A 9 -10.52 -10.92 25.99
CA HIS A 9 -11.15 -10.59 27.27
C HIS A 9 -12.52 -9.95 27.10
N LEU A 10 -12.72 -9.19 26.02
CA LEU A 10 -13.96 -8.45 25.78
C LEU A 10 -15.00 -9.23 24.97
N HIS A 11 -14.61 -10.33 24.31
CA HIS A 11 -15.51 -11.17 23.51
C HIS A 11 -16.79 -11.62 24.24
N PRO A 12 -16.75 -12.04 25.53
CA PRO A 12 -17.96 -12.42 26.28
C PRO A 12 -19.01 -11.30 26.41
N PHE A 13 -18.63 -10.05 26.20
CA PHE A 13 -19.51 -8.89 26.27
C PHE A 13 -20.08 -8.48 24.91
N SER A 14 -19.74 -9.20 23.84
CA SER A 14 -20.27 -8.93 22.50
C SER A 14 -21.75 -9.24 22.38
N GLU A 15 -22.46 -8.43 21.61
CA GLU A 15 -23.88 -8.60 21.32
C GLU A 15 -24.05 -8.98 19.85
N THR A 16 -24.84 -10.01 19.57
CA THR A 16 -25.19 -10.35 18.18
C THR A 16 -26.19 -9.33 17.64
N VAL A 17 -25.86 -8.72 16.50
CA VAL A 17 -26.68 -7.71 15.83
C VAL A 17 -26.93 -8.08 14.37
N LEU A 18 -27.97 -7.50 13.79
CA LEU A 18 -28.24 -7.50 12.37
C LEU A 18 -27.85 -6.15 11.76
N LEU A 19 -27.09 -6.17 10.67
CA LEU A 19 -26.83 -4.99 9.85
C LEU A 19 -27.99 -4.85 8.86
N GLU A 20 -28.97 -4.03 9.21
CA GLU A 20 -30.22 -3.88 8.48
C GLU A 20 -30.83 -2.50 8.76
N GLY A 21 -30.98 -1.70 7.72
CA GLY A 21 -31.60 -0.39 7.79
C GLY A 21 -33.05 -0.34 7.29
N ARG A 22 -33.57 -1.43 6.67
CA ARG A 22 -34.95 -1.44 6.19
C ARG A 22 -35.93 -1.55 7.36
N LEU A 23 -36.96 -0.71 7.33
CA LEU A 23 -37.96 -0.59 8.41
C LEU A 23 -38.94 -1.79 8.53
N HIS A 24 -38.89 -2.76 7.61
CA HIS A 24 -40.05 -3.63 7.34
C HIS A 24 -40.13 -4.96 8.10
N ASN A 25 -39.14 -5.34 8.92
CA ASN A 25 -39.20 -6.58 9.71
C ASN A 25 -38.46 -6.43 11.04
N ARG A 26 -38.92 -5.52 11.91
CA ARG A 26 -38.44 -5.51 13.30
C ARG A 26 -39.01 -6.73 14.02
N HIS A 27 -38.34 -7.88 13.92
CA HIS A 27 -38.53 -8.92 14.91
C HIS A 27 -38.07 -8.37 16.26
N GLU A 28 -38.97 -8.32 17.25
CA GLU A 28 -38.83 -7.64 18.54
C GLU A 28 -37.63 -8.10 19.42
N ARG A 29 -36.86 -9.10 19.00
CA ARG A 29 -35.77 -9.69 19.79
C ARG A 29 -34.35 -9.44 19.28
N ALA A 30 -34.15 -8.98 18.04
CA ALA A 30 -32.80 -8.76 17.50
C ALA A 30 -32.40 -7.28 17.59
N ALA A 31 -31.17 -7.00 18.01
CA ALA A 31 -30.61 -5.65 17.93
C ALA A 31 -30.15 -5.34 16.50
N TYR A 32 -30.40 -4.12 16.02
CA TYR A 32 -30.11 -3.70 14.65
C TYR A 32 -29.06 -2.58 14.63
N VAL A 33 -28.26 -2.55 13.57
CA VAL A 33 -27.34 -1.45 13.25
C VAL A 33 -27.72 -0.89 11.90
N GLN A 34 -28.06 0.39 11.88
CA GLN A 34 -28.59 1.09 10.70
C GLN A 34 -27.58 2.02 10.05
N SER A 35 -26.56 2.45 10.80
CA SER A 35 -25.53 3.38 10.31
C SER A 35 -24.14 2.96 10.76
N VAL A 36 -23.17 3.07 9.85
CA VAL A 36 -21.78 2.68 10.07
C VAL A 36 -20.78 3.72 9.56
N VAL A 37 -19.64 3.78 10.23
CA VAL A 37 -18.40 4.43 9.74
C VAL A 37 -17.39 3.32 9.48
N ILE A 38 -16.63 3.40 8.40
CA ILE A 38 -15.74 2.32 7.97
C ILE A 38 -14.28 2.78 8.06
N ASP A 39 -13.47 2.01 8.77
CA ASP A 39 -12.02 2.03 8.67
C ASP A 39 -11.60 1.37 7.34
N GLY A 40 -11.20 2.22 6.38
CA GLY A 40 -10.88 1.83 5.01
C GLY A 40 -9.76 0.80 4.92
N PRO A 41 -8.54 1.08 5.45
CA PRO A 41 -7.44 0.12 5.46
C PRO A 41 -7.84 -1.24 6.06
N SER A 42 -8.57 -1.24 7.18
CA SER A 42 -9.03 -2.46 7.83
C SER A 42 -10.01 -3.26 6.97
N LEU A 43 -10.95 -2.60 6.29
CA LEU A 43 -11.84 -3.23 5.31
C LEU A 43 -11.06 -3.84 4.14
N VAL A 44 -10.09 -3.12 3.59
CA VAL A 44 -9.28 -3.61 2.46
C VAL A 44 -8.50 -4.87 2.84
N TYR A 45 -7.79 -4.85 3.97
CA TYR A 45 -7.06 -6.03 4.44
C TYR A 45 -7.98 -7.19 4.80
N HIS A 46 -9.18 -6.90 5.35
CA HIS A 46 -10.19 -7.92 5.59
C HIS A 46 -10.60 -8.61 4.29
N VAL A 47 -11.00 -7.85 3.26
CA VAL A 47 -11.39 -8.40 1.96
C VAL A 47 -10.23 -9.17 1.31
N PHE A 48 -9.01 -8.64 1.35
CA PHE A 48 -7.83 -9.36 0.87
C PHE A 48 -7.66 -10.73 1.54
N CYS A 49 -7.74 -10.79 2.87
CA CYS A 49 -7.62 -12.05 3.61
C CYS A 49 -8.74 -13.03 3.27
N ARG A 50 -9.96 -12.52 3.04
CA ARG A 50 -11.11 -13.33 2.62
C ARG A 50 -10.86 -13.94 1.25
N LEU A 51 -10.53 -13.14 0.24
CA LEU A 51 -10.23 -13.65 -1.10
C LEU A 51 -9.10 -14.70 -1.05
N LEU A 52 -8.02 -14.42 -0.30
CA LEU A 52 -6.90 -15.35 -0.13
C LEU A 52 -7.31 -16.66 0.57
N SER A 53 -8.22 -16.62 1.54
CA SER A 53 -8.73 -17.83 2.22
C SER A 53 -9.51 -18.76 1.28
N TRP A 54 -10.07 -18.20 0.20
CA TRP A 54 -10.84 -18.92 -0.80
C TRP A 54 -10.00 -19.38 -2.01
N SER A 55 -8.73 -18.95 -2.13
CA SER A 55 -7.81 -19.39 -3.19
C SER A 55 -7.60 -20.90 -3.21
N ASP A 56 -7.42 -21.49 -4.42
CA ASP A 56 -7.19 -22.93 -4.58
C ASP A 56 -5.89 -23.34 -3.88
N LEU A 57 -5.96 -24.37 -3.02
CA LEU A 57 -4.81 -24.95 -2.33
C LEU A 57 -3.78 -25.57 -3.28
N ARG A 58 -4.04 -25.69 -4.58
CA ARG A 58 -3.03 -26.08 -5.56
C ARG A 58 -2.25 -24.88 -6.09
N THR A 59 -2.81 -23.68 -6.01
CA THR A 59 -2.21 -22.44 -6.51
C THR A 59 -1.27 -21.81 -5.49
N GLY A 60 -0.10 -21.37 -5.93
CA GLY A 60 0.96 -20.75 -5.16
C GLY A 60 1.31 -19.39 -5.71
N PHE A 61 2.37 -18.77 -5.18
CA PHE A 61 2.83 -17.48 -5.67
C PHE A 61 3.30 -17.57 -7.14
N PRO A 62 2.93 -16.58 -7.99
CA PRO A 62 2.20 -15.36 -7.68
C PRO A 62 0.66 -15.50 -7.81
N ALA A 63 0.17 -16.56 -8.45
CA ALA A 63 -1.25 -16.73 -8.80
C ALA A 63 -2.22 -16.76 -7.60
N ALA A 64 -1.77 -17.23 -6.44
CA ALA A 64 -2.61 -17.31 -5.24
C ALA A 64 -2.85 -15.96 -4.55
N GLN A 65 -2.02 -14.95 -4.82
CA GLN A 65 -2.11 -13.63 -4.17
C GLN A 65 -3.21 -12.80 -4.84
N PRO A 66 -4.25 -12.36 -4.10
CA PRO A 66 -5.25 -11.46 -4.67
C PRO A 66 -4.63 -10.17 -5.21
N THR A 67 -5.02 -9.80 -6.41
CA THR A 67 -4.63 -8.58 -7.11
C THR A 67 -5.36 -7.35 -6.57
N CYS A 68 -4.84 -6.15 -6.86
CA CYS A 68 -5.52 -4.90 -6.52
C CYS A 68 -6.93 -4.81 -7.13
N ASP A 69 -7.11 -5.26 -8.39
CA ASP A 69 -8.41 -5.30 -9.08
C ASP A 69 -9.42 -6.21 -8.34
N GLU A 70 -9.00 -7.42 -7.98
CA GLU A 70 -9.84 -8.38 -7.25
C GLU A 70 -10.24 -7.86 -5.88
N VAL A 71 -9.31 -7.25 -5.13
CA VAL A 71 -9.60 -6.66 -3.82
C VAL A 71 -10.55 -5.47 -3.96
N SER A 72 -10.36 -4.60 -4.96
CA SER A 72 -11.26 -3.48 -5.25
C SER A 72 -12.68 -3.94 -5.59
N CYS A 73 -12.81 -4.96 -6.45
CA CYS A 73 -14.09 -5.59 -6.75
C CYS A 73 -14.75 -6.20 -5.50
N GLY A 74 -13.96 -6.85 -4.64
CA GLY A 74 -14.44 -7.42 -3.38
C GLY A 74 -14.93 -6.36 -2.39
N VAL A 75 -14.21 -5.24 -2.26
CA VAL A 75 -14.61 -4.10 -1.41
C VAL A 75 -15.89 -3.46 -1.95
N MET A 76 -15.99 -3.20 -3.26
CA MET A 76 -17.21 -2.67 -3.87
C MET A 76 -18.40 -3.58 -3.57
N THR A 77 -18.23 -4.90 -3.77
CA THR A 77 -19.25 -5.91 -3.46
C THR A 77 -19.69 -5.83 -2.01
N TYR A 78 -18.74 -5.69 -1.08
CA TYR A 78 -19.01 -5.56 0.35
C TYR A 78 -19.87 -4.33 0.67
N LEU A 79 -19.49 -3.16 0.13
CA LEU A 79 -20.20 -1.89 0.34
C LEU A 79 -21.61 -1.94 -0.26
N LEU A 80 -21.74 -2.47 -1.48
CA LEU A 80 -23.02 -2.61 -2.17
C LEU A 80 -23.99 -3.48 -1.37
N LEU A 81 -23.53 -4.54 -0.72
CA LEU A 81 -24.37 -5.42 0.10
C LEU A 81 -24.87 -4.73 1.37
N LEU A 82 -24.04 -3.93 2.04
CA LEU A 82 -24.48 -3.11 3.17
C LEU A 82 -25.57 -2.12 2.73
N THR A 83 -25.39 -1.47 1.58
CA THR A 83 -26.37 -0.52 1.07
C THR A 83 -27.66 -1.19 0.60
N ILE A 84 -27.59 -2.37 -0.03
CA ILE A 84 -28.78 -3.17 -0.34
C ILE A 84 -29.53 -3.56 0.94
N ALA A 85 -28.81 -3.87 2.02
CA ALA A 85 -29.39 -4.09 3.35
C ALA A 85 -29.88 -2.79 4.03
N GLY A 86 -29.89 -1.65 3.33
CA GLY A 86 -30.36 -0.36 3.83
C GLY A 86 -29.43 0.28 4.86
N VAL A 87 -28.24 -0.25 5.10
CA VAL A 87 -27.27 0.30 6.05
C VAL A 87 -26.69 1.59 5.48
N LYS A 88 -26.82 2.69 6.22
CA LYS A 88 -26.20 3.97 5.88
C LYS A 88 -24.69 3.90 6.17
N ILE A 89 -23.87 4.24 5.18
CA ILE A 89 -22.43 4.35 5.34
C ILE A 89 -22.11 5.84 5.44
N GLU A 90 -21.80 6.33 6.63
CA GLU A 90 -21.54 7.76 6.86
C GLU A 90 -20.28 8.23 6.14
N LYS A 91 -19.16 7.52 6.38
CA LYS A 91 -17.85 7.77 5.79
C LYS A 91 -16.99 6.51 5.74
N ILE A 92 -16.04 6.49 4.79
CA ILE A 92 -14.97 5.50 4.67
C ILE A 92 -13.64 6.25 4.85
N CYS A 93 -12.98 6.08 5.98
CA CYS A 93 -11.79 6.83 6.36
C CYS A 93 -10.52 6.07 5.99
N PHE A 94 -9.59 6.74 5.31
CA PHE A 94 -8.25 6.24 5.00
C PHE A 94 -7.18 7.09 5.69
N ASP A 95 -6.11 6.45 6.14
CA ASP A 95 -4.96 7.11 6.74
C ASP A 95 -4.32 8.10 5.78
N GLY A 96 -3.96 9.27 6.28
CA GLY A 96 -3.14 10.23 5.53
C GLY A 96 -1.73 10.36 6.08
N ALA A 97 -1.53 10.39 7.40
CA ALA A 97 -0.19 10.42 7.98
C ALA A 97 -0.19 9.87 9.41
N LEU A 98 0.73 8.94 9.68
CA LEU A 98 0.92 8.44 11.03
C LEU A 98 1.65 9.50 11.88
N PRO A 99 1.39 9.58 13.20
CA PRO A 99 2.12 10.47 14.09
C PRO A 99 3.58 10.05 14.22
N SER A 100 4.47 11.00 14.51
CA SER A 100 5.92 10.81 14.61
C SER A 100 6.31 9.64 15.55
N ARG A 101 5.62 9.50 16.69
CA ARG A 101 5.78 8.41 17.67
C ARG A 101 5.62 6.99 17.09
N LYS A 102 4.84 6.81 16.02
CA LYS A 102 4.61 5.49 15.38
C LYS A 102 5.73 5.10 14.39
N ARG A 103 6.91 5.73 14.46
CA ARG A 103 8.03 5.45 13.57
C ARG A 103 8.56 4.03 13.67
N GLU A 104 8.76 3.55 14.89
CA GLU A 104 9.20 2.17 15.10
C GLU A 104 8.17 1.17 14.58
N THR A 105 6.87 1.50 14.69
CA THR A 105 5.80 0.70 14.11
C THR A 105 5.91 0.62 12.59
N ARG A 106 6.16 1.75 11.91
CA ARG A 106 6.39 1.79 10.45
C ARG A 106 7.57 0.91 10.04
N LEU A 107 8.70 1.04 10.72
CA LEU A 107 9.90 0.22 10.48
C LEU A 107 9.65 -1.28 10.73
N SER A 108 8.96 -1.63 11.82
CA SER A 108 8.61 -3.01 12.15
C SER A 108 7.70 -3.64 11.09
N ARG A 109 6.72 -2.88 10.57
CA ARG A 109 5.85 -3.33 9.46
C ARG A 109 6.66 -3.58 8.18
N LEU A 110 7.57 -2.67 7.81
CA LEU A 110 8.45 -2.86 6.65
C LEU A 110 9.37 -4.09 6.81
N GLU A 111 9.95 -4.27 7.99
CA GLU A 111 10.83 -5.40 8.29
C GLU A 111 10.06 -6.74 8.28
N LYS A 112 8.80 -6.74 8.75
CA LYS A 112 7.91 -7.91 8.63
C LYS A 112 7.64 -8.26 7.16
N SER A 113 7.34 -7.28 6.32
CA SER A 113 7.13 -7.51 4.88
C SER A 113 8.41 -8.01 4.19
N ARG A 114 9.58 -7.47 4.56
CA ARG A 114 10.89 -7.92 4.08
C ARG A 114 11.15 -9.39 4.43
N LYS A 115 10.88 -9.79 5.69
CA LYS A 115 11.03 -11.19 6.14
C LYS A 115 10.07 -12.13 5.41
N LYS A 116 8.82 -11.72 5.16
CA LYS A 116 7.88 -12.52 4.34
C LYS A 116 8.41 -12.75 2.92
N LEU A 117 8.97 -11.72 2.28
CA LEU A 117 9.57 -11.84 0.95
C LEU A 117 10.75 -12.82 0.93
N GLU A 118 11.63 -12.74 1.94
CA GLU A 118 12.76 -13.65 2.10
C GLU A 118 12.30 -15.11 2.28
N LEU A 119 11.33 -15.35 3.17
CA LEU A 119 10.74 -16.68 3.37
C LEU A 119 10.08 -17.21 2.09
N LEU A 120 9.38 -16.37 1.34
CA LEU A 120 8.76 -16.75 0.08
C LEU A 120 9.82 -17.22 -0.94
N ARG A 121 10.93 -16.50 -1.06
CA ARG A 121 12.02 -16.88 -1.97
C ARG A 121 12.70 -18.18 -1.57
N MET A 122 12.96 -18.39 -0.28
CA MET A 122 13.52 -19.65 0.22
C MET A 122 12.58 -20.84 -0.08
N LYS A 123 11.28 -20.70 0.15
CA LYS A 123 10.29 -21.77 -0.11
C LYS A 123 10.12 -22.11 -1.59
N THR A 124 10.43 -21.18 -2.49
CA THR A 124 10.23 -21.31 -3.93
C THR A 124 11.52 -21.61 -4.70
N GLN A 125 12.61 -21.93 -3.99
CA GLN A 125 13.92 -22.21 -4.59
C GLN A 125 13.92 -23.45 -5.51
N CYS A 126 12.98 -24.39 -5.32
CA CYS A 126 12.75 -25.54 -6.21
C CYS A 126 11.88 -25.22 -7.44
N GLY A 127 11.45 -23.95 -7.60
CA GLY A 127 10.65 -23.46 -8.72
C GLY A 127 9.38 -22.74 -8.27
N LEU A 128 9.06 -21.65 -8.96
CA LEU A 128 7.76 -20.99 -8.85
C LEU A 128 6.71 -21.82 -9.59
N GLN A 129 5.46 -21.78 -9.13
CA GLN A 129 4.40 -22.48 -9.84
C GLN A 129 4.16 -21.85 -11.21
N GLN A 130 3.90 -22.69 -12.21
CA GLN A 130 3.59 -22.19 -13.54
C GLN A 130 2.30 -21.37 -13.50
N LEU A 131 2.37 -20.19 -14.09
CA LEU A 131 1.20 -19.45 -14.56
C LEU A 131 0.56 -20.33 -15.65
N ASN A 132 -0.49 -21.06 -15.30
CA ASN A 132 -1.30 -21.77 -16.30
C ASN A 132 -2.10 -20.71 -17.07
N ASP A 133 -2.23 -20.85 -18.39
CA ASP A 133 -3.03 -19.96 -19.25
C ASP A 133 -4.51 -19.86 -18.80
N SER A 134 -4.96 -20.82 -17.99
CA SER A 134 -6.29 -20.93 -17.39
C SER A 134 -6.35 -20.59 -15.89
N SER A 135 -5.30 -20.02 -15.29
CA SER A 135 -5.36 -19.47 -13.93
C SER A 135 -6.21 -18.20 -13.94
N GLY A 136 -7.52 -18.37 -14.14
CA GLY A 136 -8.50 -17.30 -14.20
C GLY A 136 -8.44 -16.45 -12.94
N LYS A 137 -8.75 -15.16 -13.11
CA LYS A 137 -9.05 -14.23 -12.02
C LYS A 137 -9.81 -14.98 -10.91
N CYS A 138 -9.45 -14.77 -9.66
CA CYS A 138 -10.24 -15.23 -8.52
C CYS A 138 -11.67 -14.76 -8.78
N ALA A 139 -12.58 -15.70 -9.07
CA ALA A 139 -13.94 -15.36 -9.42
C ALA A 139 -14.58 -14.69 -8.20
N ILE A 140 -14.67 -13.36 -8.21
CA ILE A 140 -15.25 -12.61 -7.11
C ILE A 140 -16.70 -13.05 -6.99
N SER A 141 -17.06 -13.52 -5.81
CA SER A 141 -18.42 -13.93 -5.52
C SER A 141 -18.78 -13.44 -4.13
N LEU A 142 -19.98 -12.92 -4.01
CA LEU A 142 -20.94 -13.66 -3.21
C LEU A 142 -20.42 -14.22 -1.86
N VAL A 143 -20.16 -15.53 -1.96
CA VAL A 143 -19.66 -16.39 -0.90
C VAL A 143 -18.25 -16.01 -0.45
N ASN A 144 -17.32 -15.72 -1.37
CA ASN A 144 -15.93 -15.51 -0.98
C ASN A 144 -15.65 -14.14 -0.33
N VAL A 145 -16.54 -13.15 -0.51
CA VAL A 145 -16.45 -11.86 0.17
C VAL A 145 -17.05 -11.95 1.58
N LEU A 146 -18.30 -12.41 1.74
CA LEU A 146 -19.03 -12.35 3.03
C LEU A 146 -19.20 -13.67 3.80
N ARG A 147 -18.74 -14.83 3.30
CA ARG A 147 -18.64 -16.05 4.14
C ARG A 147 -17.23 -16.33 4.65
N SER A 148 -17.16 -16.58 5.96
CA SER A 148 -15.92 -16.88 6.65
C SER A 148 -15.36 -18.24 6.29
N ARG A 149 -14.04 -18.26 6.10
CA ARG A 149 -13.24 -19.45 5.88
C ARG A 149 -11.89 -19.23 6.55
N PRO A 150 -11.39 -20.18 7.37
CA PRO A 150 -10.06 -20.08 7.95
C PRO A 150 -9.00 -19.96 6.85
N LEU A 151 -8.06 -19.04 7.03
CA LEU A 151 -6.93 -18.89 6.11
C LEU A 151 -6.09 -20.18 6.13
N PRO A 152 -5.90 -20.85 4.99
CA PRO A 152 -5.04 -22.03 4.92
C PRO A 152 -3.61 -21.71 5.36
N VAL A 153 -3.01 -22.58 6.19
CA VAL A 153 -1.67 -22.38 6.79
C VAL A 153 -0.59 -22.05 5.75
N ARG A 154 -0.67 -22.65 4.56
CA ARG A 154 0.23 -22.40 3.42
C ARG A 154 0.31 -20.92 3.00
N PHE A 155 -0.74 -20.14 3.24
CA PHE A 155 -0.85 -18.74 2.81
C PHE A 155 -0.51 -17.74 3.93
N ASN A 156 -0.29 -18.20 5.17
CA ASN A 156 0.05 -17.32 6.30
C ASN A 156 1.30 -16.47 6.06
N ASP A 157 2.28 -17.05 5.36
CA ASP A 157 3.57 -16.41 5.08
C ASP A 157 3.61 -15.72 3.71
N LEU A 158 2.51 -15.74 2.95
CA LEU A 158 2.45 -15.03 1.68
C LEU A 158 2.59 -13.51 1.95
N PRO A 159 3.45 -12.79 1.20
CA PRO A 159 3.48 -11.34 1.29
C PRO A 159 2.12 -10.76 0.90
N GLU A 160 1.76 -9.65 1.52
CA GLU A 160 0.60 -8.86 1.11
C GLU A 160 1.01 -8.02 -0.11
N ASN A 161 0.07 -7.73 -1.01
CA ASN A 161 0.34 -6.75 -2.07
C ASN A 161 0.28 -5.35 -1.43
N PRO A 162 1.39 -4.58 -1.44
CA PRO A 162 1.47 -3.32 -0.69
C PRO A 162 0.64 -2.18 -1.30
N PHE A 163 0.02 -2.38 -2.47
CA PHE A 163 -0.75 -1.37 -3.18
C PHE A 163 -2.27 -1.60 -3.11
N ILE A 164 -2.75 -2.63 -2.40
CA ILE A 164 -4.20 -2.89 -2.30
C ILE A 164 -4.95 -1.73 -1.66
N VAL A 165 -4.43 -1.13 -0.59
CA VAL A 165 -5.07 -0.01 0.10
C VAL A 165 -5.15 1.23 -0.80
N PRO A 166 -4.04 1.74 -1.37
CA PRO A 166 -4.13 2.91 -2.24
C PRO A 166 -4.88 2.66 -3.55
N ALA A 167 -4.84 1.43 -4.11
CA ALA A 167 -5.62 1.10 -5.30
C ALA A 167 -7.13 1.11 -5.01
N VAL A 168 -7.57 0.58 -3.87
CA VAL A 168 -8.99 0.63 -3.48
C VAL A 168 -9.43 2.07 -3.22
N LEU A 169 -8.61 2.86 -2.52
CA LEU A 169 -8.91 4.28 -2.31
C LEU A 169 -9.11 5.01 -3.64
N GLU A 170 -8.19 4.83 -4.59
CA GLU A 170 -8.32 5.41 -5.93
C GLU A 170 -9.61 4.95 -6.63
N ASP A 171 -9.88 3.64 -6.61
CA ASP A 171 -11.04 3.08 -7.29
C ASP A 171 -12.37 3.56 -6.69
N LEU A 172 -12.47 3.69 -5.36
CA LEU A 172 -13.66 4.24 -4.71
C LEU A 172 -13.93 5.70 -5.11
N ARG A 173 -12.88 6.46 -5.46
CA ARG A 173 -13.00 7.86 -5.89
C ARG A 173 -13.32 8.01 -7.36
N TYR A 174 -12.71 7.18 -8.21
CA TYR A 174 -12.70 7.43 -9.66
C TYR A 174 -13.32 6.31 -10.49
N ARG A 175 -13.19 5.05 -10.06
CA ARG A 175 -13.64 3.89 -10.84
C ARG A 175 -15.10 3.55 -10.57
N TRP A 176 -15.52 3.50 -9.31
CA TRP A 176 -16.82 2.96 -8.93
C TRP A 176 -17.94 4.00 -9.06
N ASN A 177 -18.22 4.41 -10.29
CA ASN A 177 -19.43 5.14 -10.67
C ASN A 177 -20.63 4.18 -10.87
N LYS A 178 -21.83 4.75 -11.05
CA LYS A 178 -23.07 3.99 -11.21
C LYS A 178 -23.00 2.92 -12.31
N GLU A 179 -22.40 3.23 -13.46
CA GLU A 179 -22.28 2.31 -14.59
C GLU A 179 -21.39 1.11 -14.25
N ASN A 180 -20.19 1.38 -13.72
CA ASN A 180 -19.24 0.33 -13.34
C ASN A 180 -19.78 -0.56 -12.20
N ILE A 181 -20.50 0.03 -11.24
CA ILE A 181 -21.16 -0.73 -10.18
C ILE A 181 -22.25 -1.65 -10.77
N LEU A 182 -23.07 -1.16 -11.70
CA LEU A 182 -24.14 -1.96 -12.32
C LEU A 182 -23.58 -3.14 -13.13
N ILE A 183 -22.52 -2.91 -13.91
CA ILE A 183 -21.83 -3.98 -14.66
C ILE A 183 -21.35 -5.06 -13.68
N MET A 184 -20.66 -4.66 -12.63
CA MET A 184 -20.13 -5.61 -11.64
C MET A 184 -21.26 -6.34 -10.88
N ALA A 185 -22.29 -5.61 -10.43
CA ALA A 185 -23.43 -6.18 -9.71
C ALA A 185 -24.19 -7.21 -10.56
N ARG A 186 -24.27 -6.99 -11.88
CA ARG A 186 -24.85 -7.96 -12.81
C ARG A 186 -24.02 -9.24 -12.86
N ASP A 187 -22.70 -9.10 -13.00
CA ASP A 187 -21.78 -10.22 -13.17
C ASP A 187 -21.61 -11.04 -11.89
N VAL A 188 -21.58 -10.39 -10.72
CA VAL A 188 -21.27 -11.04 -9.44
C VAL A 188 -22.49 -11.34 -8.58
N LEU A 189 -23.50 -10.48 -8.61
CA LEU A 189 -24.70 -10.60 -7.76
C LEU A 189 -25.94 -11.03 -8.54
N CYS A 190 -25.87 -11.15 -9.87
CA CYS A 190 -27.02 -11.42 -10.75
C CYS A 190 -28.17 -10.42 -10.57
N ILE A 191 -27.87 -9.18 -10.16
CA ILE A 191 -28.86 -8.13 -9.96
C ILE A 191 -29.15 -7.46 -11.31
N GLN A 192 -30.41 -7.52 -11.75
CA GLN A 192 -30.85 -6.92 -13.03
C GLN A 192 -31.15 -5.43 -12.92
N SER A 193 -31.49 -4.97 -11.72
CA SER A 193 -31.72 -3.57 -11.38
C SER A 193 -31.47 -3.39 -9.89
N VAL A 194 -30.59 -2.46 -9.52
CA VAL A 194 -30.55 -1.93 -8.16
C VAL A 194 -31.51 -0.75 -8.16
N GLU A 195 -32.51 -0.74 -7.28
CA GLU A 195 -33.25 0.49 -6.93
C GLU A 195 -32.25 1.45 -6.27
N ALA A 196 -31.38 2.04 -7.09
CA ALA A 196 -30.18 2.71 -6.62
C ALA A 196 -30.54 4.13 -6.22
N THR A 197 -30.69 4.34 -4.91
CA THR A 197 -30.23 5.58 -4.28
C THR A 197 -28.84 5.89 -4.82
N ASP A 198 -28.55 7.15 -5.17
CA ASP A 198 -27.30 7.48 -5.83
C ASP A 198 -26.07 7.02 -5.01
N LEU A 199 -25.35 6.02 -5.55
CA LEU A 199 -24.20 5.38 -4.91
C LEU A 199 -22.95 6.23 -5.13
N HIS A 200 -22.75 7.23 -4.27
CA HIS A 200 -21.62 8.15 -4.36
C HIS A 200 -20.48 7.75 -3.41
N TRP A 201 -19.79 6.64 -3.70
CA TRP A 201 -18.61 6.23 -2.92
C TRP A 201 -17.53 7.29 -2.87
N ALA A 202 -17.39 8.05 -3.95
CA ALA A 202 -16.49 9.18 -4.02
C ALA A 202 -16.77 10.22 -2.94
N ASP A 203 -18.03 10.50 -2.60
CA ASP A 203 -18.40 11.59 -1.68
C ASP A 203 -18.26 11.19 -0.19
N ILE A 204 -18.33 9.90 0.09
CA ILE A 204 -18.23 9.36 1.45
C ILE A 204 -16.84 8.81 1.78
N THR A 205 -16.00 8.55 0.79
CA THR A 205 -14.60 8.19 1.02
C THR A 205 -13.83 9.44 1.41
N ILE A 206 -12.95 9.37 2.42
CA ILE A 206 -12.09 10.49 2.84
C ILE A 206 -10.70 9.99 3.21
N MET A 207 -9.67 10.74 2.81
CA MET A 207 -8.32 10.60 3.37
C MET A 207 -8.18 11.65 4.46
N VAL A 208 -7.84 11.21 5.67
CA VAL A 208 -7.76 12.10 6.84
C VAL A 208 -6.31 12.54 7.06
N PRO A 209 -6.03 13.73 7.62
CA PRO A 209 -4.65 14.21 7.80
C PRO A 209 -3.85 13.44 8.87
N GLY A 210 -4.45 12.44 9.49
CA GLY A 210 -3.86 11.62 10.55
C GLY A 210 -4.15 10.14 10.33
N GLU A 211 -4.42 9.44 11.43
CA GLU A 211 -4.89 8.05 11.42
C GLU A 211 -6.40 8.00 11.25
N ALA A 212 -6.89 7.03 10.47
CA ALA A 212 -8.31 6.81 10.23
C ALA A 212 -9.07 6.53 11.53
N ASP A 213 -8.44 5.87 12.51
CA ASP A 213 -9.02 5.46 13.79
C ASP A 213 -9.71 6.62 14.53
N ALA A 214 -8.97 7.70 14.78
CA ALA A 214 -9.47 8.86 15.52
C ALA A 214 -10.62 9.56 14.79
N TYR A 215 -10.57 9.61 13.45
CA TYR A 215 -11.62 10.21 12.64
C TYR A 215 -12.87 9.32 12.57
N CYS A 216 -12.70 7.99 12.50
CA CYS A 216 -13.82 7.06 12.57
C CYS A 216 -14.58 7.22 13.89
N VAL A 217 -13.84 7.30 15.00
CA VAL A 217 -14.38 7.56 16.34
C VAL A 217 -15.14 8.90 16.37
N HIS A 218 -14.51 9.98 15.89
CA HIS A 218 -15.12 11.31 15.87
C HIS A 218 -16.46 11.32 15.12
N ILE A 219 -16.50 10.73 13.93
CA ILE A 219 -17.72 10.68 13.11
C ILE A 219 -18.77 9.79 13.80
N ALA A 220 -18.36 8.65 14.37
CA ALA A 220 -19.26 7.76 15.10
C ALA A 220 -19.88 8.43 16.33
N GLN A 221 -19.11 9.21 17.10
CA GLN A 221 -19.61 10.00 18.22
C GLN A 221 -20.71 10.99 17.79
N HIS A 222 -20.50 11.70 16.67
CA HIS A 222 -21.44 12.73 16.19
C HIS A 222 -22.69 12.15 15.55
N THR A 223 -22.59 10.96 14.94
CA THR A 223 -23.69 10.34 14.20
C THR A 223 -24.40 9.25 14.99
N GLY A 224 -23.83 8.79 16.11
CA GLY A 224 -24.30 7.60 16.84
C GLY A 224 -24.06 6.29 16.08
N SER A 225 -23.18 6.30 15.08
CA SER A 225 -22.93 5.14 14.20
C SER A 225 -22.00 4.11 14.84
N SER A 226 -21.99 2.91 14.29
CA SER A 226 -21.01 1.88 14.67
C SER A 226 -19.78 1.93 13.76
N VAL A 227 -18.57 1.74 14.29
CA VAL A 227 -17.36 1.68 13.48
C VAL A 227 -17.08 0.24 13.06
N LEU A 228 -16.92 0.01 11.74
CA LEU A 228 -16.44 -1.26 11.20
C LEU A 228 -14.92 -1.24 11.16
N THR A 229 -14.26 -2.03 12.01
CA THR A 229 -12.81 -2.21 12.03
C THR A 229 -12.41 -3.51 12.72
N ASN A 230 -11.28 -4.10 12.33
CA ASN A 230 -10.61 -5.16 13.10
C ASN A 230 -9.57 -4.63 14.11
N ASP A 231 -9.31 -3.32 14.17
CA ASP A 231 -8.40 -2.78 15.18
C ASP A 231 -9.13 -2.62 16.53
N SER A 232 -8.71 -3.41 17.51
CA SER A 232 -9.33 -3.41 18.84
C SER A 232 -8.99 -2.18 19.67
N ASP A 233 -7.96 -1.41 19.28
CA ASP A 233 -7.57 -0.20 20.00
C ASP A 233 -8.66 0.88 19.92
N LEU A 234 -9.54 0.83 18.91
CA LEU A 234 -10.69 1.74 18.84
C LEU A 234 -11.64 1.61 20.05
N LEU A 235 -11.63 0.47 20.76
CA LEU A 235 -12.42 0.31 21.99
C LEU A 235 -11.93 1.17 23.16
N LEU A 236 -10.73 1.76 23.04
CA LEU A 236 -10.11 2.62 24.06
C LEU A 236 -10.51 4.08 23.93
N TYR A 237 -10.99 4.47 22.74
CA TYR A 237 -11.56 5.79 22.54
C TYR A 237 -12.96 5.88 23.14
N ASP A 238 -13.38 7.09 23.49
CA ASP A 238 -14.76 7.36 23.79
C ASP A 238 -15.57 7.34 22.48
N LEU A 239 -16.52 6.43 22.31
CA LEU A 239 -17.44 6.41 21.15
C LEU A 239 -18.80 7.05 21.47
N GLY A 240 -18.95 7.65 22.66
CA GLY A 240 -20.22 8.11 23.18
C GLY A 240 -21.15 6.94 23.58
N HIS A 241 -22.34 7.28 24.06
CA HIS A 241 -23.28 6.29 24.60
C HIS A 241 -23.89 5.36 23.55
N GLN A 242 -24.00 5.80 22.29
CA GLN A 242 -24.59 5.01 21.21
C GLN A 242 -23.56 4.38 20.27
N GLY A 243 -22.33 4.91 20.25
CA GLY A 243 -21.27 4.39 19.40
C GLY A 243 -20.81 3.01 19.85
N SER A 244 -20.38 2.21 18.88
CA SER A 244 -19.91 0.85 19.12
C SER A 244 -18.96 0.41 18.02
N ILE A 245 -18.22 -0.67 18.27
CA ILE A 245 -17.29 -1.29 17.32
C ILE A 245 -17.89 -2.60 16.83
N ILE A 246 -17.81 -2.84 15.53
CA ILE A 246 -18.17 -4.09 14.88
C ILE A 246 -16.93 -4.64 14.18
N PRO A 247 -16.33 -5.72 14.69
CA PRO A 247 -15.23 -6.38 14.02
C PRO A 247 -15.64 -6.87 12.64
N LEU A 248 -14.89 -6.48 11.60
CA LEU A 248 -15.16 -6.88 10.22
C LEU A 248 -15.15 -8.41 10.06
N ASP A 249 -14.24 -9.09 10.77
CA ASP A 249 -14.19 -10.55 10.78
C ASP A 249 -15.36 -11.26 11.48
N SER A 250 -16.21 -10.51 12.19
CA SER A 250 -17.46 -11.03 12.77
C SER A 250 -18.66 -10.89 11.84
N ILE A 251 -18.52 -10.17 10.72
CA ILE A 251 -19.60 -9.95 9.77
C ILE A 251 -19.75 -11.19 8.90
N GLU A 252 -20.95 -11.78 8.95
CA GLU A 252 -21.29 -13.00 8.23
C GLU A 252 -22.63 -12.88 7.52
N LEU A 253 -22.65 -13.42 6.31
CA LEU A 253 -23.87 -13.53 5.52
C LEU A 253 -24.61 -14.83 5.87
N VAL A 254 -25.85 -14.70 6.34
CA VAL A 254 -26.69 -15.80 6.82
C VAL A 254 -28.01 -15.85 6.04
N GLY A 255 -28.45 -17.06 5.70
CA GLY A 255 -29.68 -17.29 4.93
C GLY A 255 -29.49 -17.22 3.42
N GLY A 256 -30.49 -17.74 2.69
CA GLY A 256 -30.49 -17.81 1.22
C GLY A 256 -29.79 -19.04 0.62
N ASP A 257 -30.30 -19.52 -0.51
CA ASP A 257 -29.66 -20.56 -1.32
C ASP A 257 -28.58 -19.91 -2.20
N VAL A 258 -27.36 -20.47 -2.18
CA VAL A 258 -26.23 -20.02 -3.02
C VAL A 258 -26.58 -20.20 -4.50
N SER A 259 -27.42 -21.18 -4.80
CA SER A 259 -27.84 -21.57 -6.16
C SER A 259 -28.92 -20.65 -6.74
N LYS A 260 -29.60 -19.86 -5.89
CA LYS A 260 -30.65 -18.91 -6.27
C LYS A 260 -30.55 -17.67 -5.38
N PRO A 261 -29.81 -16.62 -5.79
CA PRO A 261 -29.62 -15.41 -5.01
C PRO A 261 -30.92 -14.60 -4.97
N ASN A 262 -31.86 -14.99 -4.10
CA ASN A 262 -32.93 -14.11 -3.70
C ASN A 262 -32.42 -13.27 -2.52
N LEU A 263 -31.80 -12.12 -2.85
CA LEU A 263 -31.18 -11.18 -1.90
C LEU A 263 -32.13 -10.72 -0.78
N LEU A 264 -33.45 -10.79 -1.00
CA LEU A 264 -34.46 -10.48 0.02
C LEU A 264 -34.50 -11.49 1.18
N LYS A 265 -33.87 -12.66 1.05
CA LYS A 265 -33.79 -13.69 2.11
C LYS A 265 -32.49 -13.66 2.89
N TRP A 266 -31.54 -12.82 2.49
CA TRP A 266 -30.20 -12.79 3.04
C TRP A 266 -30.15 -11.79 4.19
N GLN A 267 -29.49 -12.17 5.29
CA GLN A 267 -29.29 -11.32 6.46
C GLN A 267 -27.80 -11.19 6.74
N ILE A 268 -27.37 -10.00 7.13
CA ILE A 268 -25.99 -9.75 7.53
C ILE A 268 -25.95 -9.72 9.07
N LYS A 269 -25.33 -10.74 9.67
CA LYS A 269 -25.13 -10.83 11.13
C LYS A 269 -23.74 -10.34 11.49
N ALA A 270 -23.59 -9.74 12.66
CA ALA A 270 -22.31 -9.30 13.18
C ALA A 270 -22.26 -9.35 14.71
N LEU A 271 -21.06 -9.21 15.27
CA LEU A 271 -20.85 -8.98 16.70
C LEU A 271 -20.58 -7.50 16.96
N ARG A 272 -21.27 -6.93 17.95
CA ARG A 272 -21.13 -5.53 18.37
C ARG A 272 -20.50 -5.45 19.75
N LEU A 273 -19.56 -4.54 19.93
CA LEU A 273 -18.92 -4.21 21.21
C LEU A 273 -19.13 -2.71 21.49
N SER A 274 -19.84 -2.36 22.55
CA SER A 274 -19.99 -0.97 22.98
C SER A 274 -19.08 -0.70 24.18
N PRO A 275 -18.05 0.15 24.05
CA PRO A 275 -17.14 0.45 25.17
C PRO A 275 -17.86 0.95 26.42
N ALA A 276 -18.86 1.82 26.27
CA ALA A 276 -19.65 2.35 27.38
C ALA A 276 -20.42 1.24 28.12
N LEU A 277 -21.07 0.33 27.38
CA LEU A 277 -21.79 -0.80 27.98
C LEU A 277 -20.85 -1.80 28.64
N ILE A 278 -19.68 -2.05 28.03
CA ILE A 278 -18.65 -2.93 28.59
C ILE A 278 -18.11 -2.36 29.89
N ALA A 279 -17.71 -1.09 29.90
CA ALA A 279 -17.21 -0.40 31.09
C ALA A 279 -18.24 -0.44 32.22
N HIS A 280 -19.51 -0.16 31.91
CA HIS A 280 -20.61 -0.26 32.88
C HIS A 280 -20.78 -1.69 33.42
N ARG A 281 -20.78 -2.73 32.56
CA ARG A 281 -20.91 -4.13 32.99
C ARG A 281 -19.72 -4.61 33.83
N LEU A 282 -18.53 -4.09 33.56
CA LEU A 282 -17.31 -4.39 34.31
C LEU A 282 -17.17 -3.56 35.59
N GLY A 283 -18.00 -2.53 35.80
CA GLY A 283 -17.89 -1.63 36.93
C GLY A 283 -16.59 -0.80 36.92
N ILE A 284 -16.11 -0.41 35.74
CA ILE A 284 -14.94 0.44 35.53
C ILE A 284 -15.36 1.76 34.86
N SER A 285 -14.58 2.83 35.03
CA SER A 285 -14.92 4.15 34.48
C SER A 285 -14.79 4.21 32.95
N ASN A 286 -13.73 3.64 32.39
CA ASN A 286 -13.49 3.55 30.95
C ASN A 286 -12.53 2.38 30.64
N MET A 287 -12.35 2.10 29.35
CA MET A 287 -11.50 1.01 28.89
C MET A 287 -10.00 1.32 28.94
N LEU A 288 -9.59 2.59 29.09
CA LEU A 288 -8.17 3.00 29.04
C LEU A 288 -7.37 2.36 30.17
N ARG A 289 -7.84 2.48 31.41
CA ARG A 289 -7.11 1.92 32.56
C ARG A 289 -7.07 0.40 32.49
N PHE A 290 -8.17 -0.24 32.10
CA PHE A 290 -8.21 -1.69 31.89
C PHE A 290 -7.18 -2.15 30.85
N ALA A 291 -7.06 -1.43 29.74
CA ALA A 291 -6.12 -1.75 28.68
C ALA A 291 -4.66 -1.50 29.07
N PHE A 292 -4.39 -0.44 29.83
CA PHE A 292 -3.08 -0.20 30.43
C PHE A 292 -2.66 -1.37 31.34
N GLU A 293 -3.56 -1.82 32.22
CA GLU A 293 -3.29 -2.96 33.10
C GLU A 293 -3.04 -4.25 32.32
N LEU A 294 -3.78 -4.48 31.23
CA LEU A 294 -3.56 -5.64 30.36
C LEU A 294 -2.21 -5.57 29.63
N LYS A 295 -1.80 -4.36 29.21
CA LYS A 295 -0.49 -4.14 28.58
C LYS A 295 0.66 -4.41 29.57
N THR A 296 0.52 -3.96 30.82
CA THR A 296 1.52 -4.13 31.88
C THR A 296 1.52 -5.55 32.45
N HIS A 297 0.35 -6.21 32.50
CA HIS A 297 0.16 -7.55 33.05
C HIS A 297 -0.52 -8.49 32.03
N PRO A 298 0.17 -8.94 30.96
CA PRO A 298 -0.46 -9.68 29.85
C PRO A 298 -1.09 -11.03 30.23
N ASN A 299 -0.73 -11.58 31.39
CA ASN A 299 -1.19 -12.88 31.88
C ASN A 299 -2.30 -12.77 32.95
N ALA A 300 -2.69 -11.56 33.34
CA ALA A 300 -3.73 -11.34 34.33
C ALA A 300 -5.11 -11.78 33.82
N GLY A 301 -5.93 -12.33 34.73
CA GLY A 301 -7.31 -12.70 34.44
C GLY A 301 -8.24 -11.48 34.39
N LEU A 302 -9.45 -11.65 33.83
CA LEU A 302 -10.42 -10.54 33.71
C LEU A 302 -10.74 -9.87 35.07
N ALA A 303 -10.99 -10.67 36.12
CA ALA A 303 -11.32 -10.13 37.44
C ALA A 303 -10.16 -9.34 38.07
N GLU A 304 -8.93 -9.81 37.91
CA GLU A 304 -7.74 -9.12 38.39
C GLU A 304 -7.54 -7.79 37.64
N LEU A 305 -7.72 -7.77 36.32
CA LEU A 305 -7.63 -6.56 35.51
C LEU A 305 -8.67 -5.52 35.92
N VAL A 306 -9.92 -5.94 36.20
CA VAL A 306 -10.98 -5.05 36.71
C VAL A 306 -10.62 -4.48 38.07
N GLN A 307 -10.13 -5.33 38.99
CA GLN A 307 -9.72 -4.89 40.32
C GLN A 307 -8.59 -3.84 40.24
N ARG A 308 -7.59 -4.09 39.41
CA ARG A 308 -6.47 -3.15 39.18
C ARG A 308 -6.94 -1.86 38.51
N ALA A 309 -7.85 -1.96 37.54
CA ALA A 309 -8.39 -0.79 36.86
C ALA A 309 -9.17 0.16 37.79
N ASN A 310 -9.75 -0.38 38.87
CA ASN A 310 -10.46 0.41 39.89
C ASN A 310 -9.56 0.84 41.06
N SER A 311 -8.31 0.37 41.12
CA SER A 311 -7.39 0.70 42.20
C SER A 311 -6.73 2.05 41.94
N THR A 312 -6.74 2.95 42.93
CA THR A 312 -6.12 4.29 42.85
C THR A 312 -4.65 4.33 43.33
N ASN A 313 -4.12 3.20 43.81
CA ASN A 313 -2.77 3.11 44.36
C ASN A 313 -1.72 2.86 43.27
N THR A 314 -1.39 3.90 42.50
CA THR A 314 -0.27 3.87 41.55
C THR A 314 0.93 4.60 42.13
N GLY A 315 2.11 3.97 42.10
CA GLY A 315 3.37 4.66 42.38
C GLY A 315 3.63 5.77 41.34
N SER A 316 4.50 6.74 41.67
CA SER A 316 4.79 7.90 40.81
C SER A 316 5.23 7.52 39.39
N LYS A 317 5.98 6.43 39.23
CA LYS A 317 6.43 5.91 37.93
C LYS A 317 5.28 5.37 37.07
N GLU A 318 4.38 4.60 37.67
CA GLU A 318 3.26 3.98 36.97
C GLU A 318 2.22 5.03 36.52
N ALA A 319 2.03 6.07 37.34
CA ALA A 319 1.20 7.21 36.96
C ALA A 319 1.75 7.90 35.69
N LEU A 320 3.07 8.07 35.58
CA LEU A 320 3.71 8.63 34.38
C LEU A 320 3.56 7.72 33.15
N GLU A 321 3.77 6.41 33.31
CA GLU A 321 3.59 5.43 32.23
C GLU A 321 2.13 5.39 31.74
N TYR A 322 1.17 5.51 32.66
CA TYR A 322 -0.25 5.63 32.32
C TYR A 322 -0.57 6.93 31.60
N GLN A 323 0.00 8.06 32.01
CA GLN A 323 -0.16 9.35 31.32
C GLN A 323 0.37 9.30 29.88
N LEU A 324 1.54 8.70 29.67
CA LEU A 324 2.09 8.50 28.32
C LEU A 324 1.21 7.55 27.49
N PHE A 325 0.59 6.56 28.13
CA PHE A 325 -0.33 5.63 27.47
C PHE A 325 -1.63 6.32 27.00
N ILE A 326 -2.28 7.10 27.86
CA ILE A 326 -3.56 7.76 27.51
C ILE A 326 -3.40 8.87 26.49
N GLN A 327 -2.21 9.50 26.40
CA GLN A 327 -1.94 10.56 25.42
C GLN A 327 -2.22 10.10 23.98
N GLU A 328 -1.98 8.82 23.65
CA GLU A 328 -2.25 8.27 22.33
C GLU A 328 -3.74 8.30 21.93
N TYR A 329 -4.63 8.22 22.93
CA TYR A 329 -6.09 8.12 22.75
C TYR A 329 -6.82 9.43 23.09
N GLN A 330 -6.12 10.39 23.69
CA GLN A 330 -6.66 11.69 24.10
C GLN A 330 -6.27 12.84 23.16
N GLU A 331 -5.31 12.63 22.25
CA GLU A 331 -4.82 13.69 21.38
C GLU A 331 -5.93 14.34 20.53
N ASP A 332 -5.99 15.67 20.67
CA ASP A 332 -7.08 16.54 20.24
C ASP A 332 -7.47 16.39 18.77
N LEU A 333 -8.62 15.75 18.56
CA LEU A 333 -9.48 15.99 17.40
C LEU A 333 -9.80 17.49 17.24
N HIS A 334 -9.72 18.27 18.33
CA HIS A 334 -10.03 19.70 18.39
C HIS A 334 -8.95 20.63 17.80
N ALA A 335 -7.68 20.22 17.72
CA ALA A 335 -6.63 21.08 17.15
C ALA A 335 -6.59 21.05 15.60
N LYS A 336 -7.26 20.08 14.96
CA LYS A 336 -7.19 19.82 13.51
C LYS A 336 -8.43 20.25 12.72
N GLY A 337 -9.47 20.76 13.39
CA GLY A 337 -10.74 21.15 12.79
C GLY A 337 -10.85 22.61 12.32
N ARG A 338 -9.75 23.37 12.25
CA ARG A 338 -9.83 24.85 12.11
C ARG A 338 -9.10 25.50 10.94
N ARG A 339 -8.59 24.72 9.98
CA ARG A 339 -8.44 25.24 8.62
C ARG A 339 -9.38 24.44 7.76
N ASP A 340 -10.13 25.13 6.90
CA ASP A 340 -10.79 24.50 5.76
C ASP A 340 -9.80 23.50 5.20
N LEU A 341 -10.15 22.21 5.27
CA LEU A 341 -9.51 21.19 4.45
C LEU A 341 -9.85 21.62 3.03
N LEU A 342 -9.11 22.63 2.53
CA LEU A 342 -9.01 22.99 1.13
C LEU A 342 -8.93 21.68 0.38
N SER A 343 -9.61 21.59 -0.76
CA SER A 343 -9.69 20.39 -1.59
C SER A 343 -8.27 19.93 -2.00
N ILE A 344 -7.53 19.32 -1.07
CA ILE A 344 -6.21 18.75 -1.30
C ILE A 344 -6.46 17.64 -2.32
N PRO A 345 -5.72 17.64 -3.44
CA PRO A 345 -5.76 16.56 -4.41
C PRO A 345 -5.68 15.20 -3.71
N HIS A 346 -6.36 14.21 -4.26
CA HIS A 346 -6.38 12.88 -3.65
C HIS A 346 -4.99 12.26 -3.71
N LEU A 347 -4.35 12.15 -2.55
CA LEU A 347 -3.03 11.56 -2.41
C LEU A 347 -3.15 10.06 -2.10
N ASP A 348 -2.15 9.29 -2.50
CA ASP A 348 -1.82 7.98 -1.96
C ASP A 348 -1.31 8.15 -0.53
N ALA A 349 -1.57 7.18 0.35
CA ALA A 349 -1.20 7.24 1.76
C ALA A 349 0.28 7.60 2.01
N ARG A 350 1.22 7.10 1.18
CA ARG A 350 2.66 7.40 1.32
C ARG A 350 2.99 8.82 0.91
N VAL A 351 2.34 9.32 -0.14
CA VAL A 351 2.52 10.70 -0.62
C VAL A 351 1.88 11.68 0.35
N SER A 352 0.70 11.33 0.88
CA SER A 352 0.05 12.06 1.96
C SER A 352 0.92 12.13 3.20
N GLU A 353 1.55 11.02 3.61
CA GLU A 353 2.41 11.02 4.80
C GLU A 353 3.63 11.92 4.63
N LEU A 354 4.21 11.96 3.42
CA LEU A 354 5.28 12.90 3.11
C LEU A 354 4.77 14.35 3.11
N PHE A 355 3.61 14.62 2.51
CA PHE A 355 3.01 15.95 2.48
C PHE A 355 2.75 16.49 3.89
N TRP A 356 2.13 15.71 4.78
CA TRP A 356 1.85 16.16 6.15
C TRP A 356 3.10 16.32 7.02
N GLN A 357 4.23 15.69 6.67
CA GLN A 357 5.51 16.00 7.30
C GLN A 357 6.01 17.41 6.94
N TYR A 358 5.66 17.95 5.77
CA TYR A 358 5.92 19.35 5.42
C TYR A 358 4.93 20.30 6.09
N GLU A 359 3.63 19.99 6.04
CA GLU A 359 2.60 20.90 6.56
C GLU A 359 2.54 20.96 8.09
N PHE A 360 2.81 19.84 8.77
CA PHE A 360 2.81 19.75 10.24
C PHE A 360 4.02 18.98 10.77
N PRO A 361 5.26 19.54 10.65
CA PRO A 361 6.49 18.87 11.05
C PRO A 361 6.47 18.43 12.51
N HIS A 362 5.95 19.27 13.43
CA HIS A 362 5.90 18.95 14.86
C HIS A 362 5.06 17.71 15.20
N THR A 363 4.09 17.35 14.36
CA THR A 363 3.20 16.20 14.59
C THR A 363 3.71 14.94 13.91
N HIS A 364 4.20 15.06 12.66
CA HIS A 364 4.48 13.91 11.81
C HIS A 364 5.98 13.64 11.62
N MET A 365 6.84 14.62 11.86
CA MET A 365 8.29 14.47 11.74
C MET A 365 8.93 14.16 13.09
N SER A 366 9.88 13.22 13.10
CA SER A 366 10.65 12.84 14.30
C SER A 366 12.15 13.13 14.19
N LEU A 367 12.61 13.51 12.98
CA LEU A 367 14.01 13.72 12.63
C LEU A 367 14.17 15.09 11.97
N GLU A 368 15.42 15.46 11.67
CA GLU A 368 15.78 16.68 10.95
C GLU A 368 15.39 16.67 9.46
N ALA A 369 14.85 15.56 8.94
CA ALA A 369 14.43 15.44 7.56
C ALA A 369 13.12 14.64 7.39
N PRO A 370 12.32 14.98 6.35
CA PRO A 370 11.17 14.20 5.95
C PRO A 370 11.58 12.78 5.55
N GLN A 371 10.69 11.83 5.84
CA GLN A 371 10.91 10.42 5.58
C GLN A 371 9.88 9.88 4.59
N MET A 372 10.35 9.13 3.59
CA MET A 372 9.49 8.38 2.67
C MET A 372 9.59 6.88 2.97
N TYR A 373 8.46 6.23 3.19
CA TYR A 373 8.39 4.78 3.47
C TYR A 373 8.04 4.01 2.20
N LEU A 374 9.05 3.52 1.48
CA LEU A 374 8.78 2.72 0.27
C LEU A 374 8.38 1.29 0.66
N ALA A 375 7.35 0.78 -0.01
CA ALA A 375 6.89 -0.57 0.22
C ALA A 375 7.91 -1.63 -0.18
N VAL A 376 7.91 -2.79 0.50
CA VAL A 376 8.66 -3.95 0.02
C VAL A 376 7.91 -4.54 -1.18
N LEU A 377 8.50 -4.43 -2.38
CA LEU A 377 7.95 -5.01 -3.60
C LEU A 377 8.12 -6.54 -3.62
N ASN A 378 7.28 -7.23 -4.39
CA ASN A 378 7.49 -8.64 -4.70
C ASN A 378 8.67 -8.79 -5.66
N GLU A 379 9.90 -8.81 -5.15
CA GLU A 379 11.13 -8.80 -5.92
C GLU A 379 12.12 -9.90 -5.49
N ASP A 380 13.12 -10.21 -6.32
CA ASP A 380 14.25 -11.02 -5.85
C ASP A 380 15.11 -10.22 -4.85
N HIS A 381 15.02 -10.57 -3.56
CA HIS A 381 15.74 -9.89 -2.48
C HIS A 381 17.28 -10.07 -2.53
N ALA A 382 17.83 -11.02 -3.28
CA ALA A 382 19.29 -11.12 -3.47
C ALA A 382 19.81 -10.16 -4.56
N ARG A 383 18.92 -9.55 -5.35
CA ARG A 383 19.28 -8.52 -6.32
C ARG A 383 19.20 -7.12 -5.68
N ARG A 384 19.73 -6.12 -6.39
CA ARG A 384 19.56 -4.70 -6.06
C ARG A 384 18.06 -4.39 -5.90
N CYS A 385 17.71 -3.49 -4.97
CA CYS A 385 16.32 -3.07 -4.77
C CYS A 385 15.73 -2.49 -6.05
N ALA A 386 14.56 -2.97 -6.46
CA ALA A 386 13.84 -2.51 -7.64
C ALA A 386 13.48 -1.01 -7.55
N TRP A 387 13.37 -0.44 -6.34
CA TRP A 387 13.20 1.00 -6.14
C TRP A 387 14.34 1.86 -6.68
N ALA A 388 15.50 1.27 -6.95
CA ALA A 388 16.61 1.95 -7.60
C ALA A 388 16.22 2.48 -8.99
N GLU A 389 15.38 1.74 -9.73
CA GLU A 389 15.03 2.07 -11.12
C GLU A 389 14.12 3.31 -11.22
N GLY A 390 13.32 3.59 -10.18
CA GLY A 390 12.45 4.76 -10.13
C GLY A 390 13.05 5.97 -9.41
N ARG A 391 14.32 5.89 -8.96
CA ARG A 391 14.91 6.85 -8.01
C ARG A 391 14.95 8.27 -8.56
N LEU A 392 15.30 8.45 -9.83
CA LEU A 392 15.36 9.76 -10.48
C LEU A 392 14.00 10.49 -10.41
N TYR A 393 12.93 9.79 -10.78
CA TYR A 393 11.58 10.35 -10.81
C TYR A 393 11.09 10.78 -9.42
N ARG A 394 11.42 10.00 -8.38
CA ARG A 394 11.13 10.39 -6.99
C ARG A 394 11.96 11.60 -6.56
N ASN A 395 13.24 11.68 -6.95
CA ASN A 395 14.06 12.85 -6.65
C ASN A 395 13.50 14.14 -7.27
N ILE A 396 13.08 14.07 -8.54
CA ILE A 396 12.40 15.18 -9.22
C ILE A 396 11.14 15.56 -8.42
N ALA A 397 10.32 14.57 -8.06
CA ALA A 397 9.08 14.78 -7.31
C ALA A 397 9.29 15.48 -5.96
N TYR A 398 10.25 14.99 -5.18
CA TYR A 398 10.60 15.55 -3.88
C TYR A 398 11.19 16.95 -3.99
N SER A 399 12.04 17.18 -4.99
CA SER A 399 12.64 18.49 -5.23
C SER A 399 11.58 19.52 -5.67
N ILE A 400 10.58 19.12 -6.46
CA ILE A 400 9.42 19.96 -6.80
C ILE A 400 8.61 20.31 -5.54
N LEU A 401 8.30 19.34 -4.68
CA LEU A 401 7.60 19.60 -3.42
C LEU A 401 8.39 20.59 -2.56
N ASN A 402 9.70 20.35 -2.40
CA ASN A 402 10.58 21.18 -1.59
C ASN A 402 10.72 22.61 -2.12
N THR A 403 10.93 22.77 -3.42
CA THR A 403 11.06 24.09 -4.06
C THR A 403 9.74 24.88 -4.04
N SER A 404 8.59 24.20 -3.97
CA SER A 404 7.28 24.84 -3.80
C SER A 404 7.03 25.42 -2.40
N ARG A 405 7.99 25.32 -1.47
CA ARG A 405 7.92 25.90 -0.11
C ARG A 405 8.89 27.08 0.05
N PRO A 406 8.60 28.02 0.99
CA PRO A 406 9.52 29.12 1.33
C PRO A 406 10.90 28.59 1.73
N ALA A 407 11.96 29.35 1.44
CA ALA A 407 13.35 28.92 1.69
C ALA A 407 13.62 28.49 3.15
N CYS A 408 12.94 29.08 4.14
CA CYS A 408 13.07 28.72 5.55
C CYS A 408 12.42 27.37 5.94
N GLU A 409 11.58 26.82 5.06
CA GLU A 409 10.86 25.55 5.25
C GLU A 409 11.39 24.44 4.33
N ARG A 410 12.45 24.72 3.55
CA ARG A 410 13.09 23.76 2.65
C ARG A 410 14.04 22.84 3.41
N PHE A 411 14.06 21.58 3.02
CA PHE A 411 15.02 20.59 3.50
C PHE A 411 16.15 20.40 2.48
N ALA A 412 17.33 20.03 2.95
CA ALA A 412 18.46 19.69 2.07
C ALA A 412 18.36 18.27 1.51
N PHE A 413 17.66 17.38 2.21
CA PHE A 413 17.54 15.97 1.85
C PHE A 413 16.21 15.37 2.33
N ILE A 414 15.82 14.26 1.70
CA ILE A 414 14.80 13.33 2.18
C ILE A 414 15.45 11.97 2.44
N ASP A 415 14.97 11.31 3.49
CA ASP A 415 15.41 9.97 3.86
C ASP A 415 14.38 8.93 3.37
N GLU A 416 14.71 8.16 2.32
CA GLU A 416 13.88 7.03 1.88
C GLU A 416 14.20 5.78 2.72
N LEU A 417 13.18 5.14 3.26
CA LEU A 417 13.33 3.88 3.99
C LEU A 417 13.06 2.73 3.03
N VAL A 418 14.14 2.07 2.62
CA VAL A 418 14.14 1.10 1.52
C VAL A 418 14.91 -0.15 1.90
N ARG A 419 14.65 -1.25 1.20
CA ARG A 419 15.46 -2.46 1.34
C ARG A 419 16.87 -2.24 0.77
N ARG A 420 17.90 -2.62 1.54
CA ARG A 420 19.26 -2.86 1.05
C ARG A 420 19.76 -4.21 1.55
N GLY A 421 19.91 -5.15 0.63
CA GLY A 421 20.20 -6.55 0.97
C GLY A 421 19.11 -7.14 1.87
N GLY A 422 19.52 -7.66 3.03
CA GLY A 422 18.64 -8.28 4.04
C GLY A 422 18.12 -7.34 5.13
N ARG A 423 18.16 -6.02 4.96
CA ARG A 423 17.72 -5.03 5.98
C ARG A 423 16.93 -3.89 5.35
N ILE A 424 16.09 -3.23 6.14
CA ILE A 424 15.55 -1.90 5.81
C ILE A 424 16.53 -0.83 6.29
N THR A 425 16.90 0.08 5.41
CA THR A 425 17.91 1.12 5.66
C THR A 425 17.44 2.47 5.12
N VAL A 426 18.04 3.54 5.61
CA VAL A 426 17.87 4.88 5.06
C VAL A 426 18.71 5.02 3.79
N ASP A 427 18.08 5.41 2.69
CA ASP A 427 18.69 5.93 1.48
C ASP A 427 18.45 7.44 1.42
N ARG A 428 19.50 8.21 1.73
CA ARG A 428 19.43 9.67 1.77
C ARG A 428 19.53 10.25 0.36
N MET A 429 18.60 11.14 0.03
CA MET A 429 18.49 11.77 -1.27
C MET A 429 18.61 13.28 -1.13
N ALA A 430 19.66 13.87 -1.72
CA ALA A 430 19.80 15.31 -1.80
C ALA A 430 18.75 15.89 -2.75
N LEU A 431 18.09 16.96 -2.31
CA LEU A 431 17.07 17.64 -3.09
C LEU A 431 17.72 18.69 -3.99
N GLY A 432 17.29 18.73 -5.24
CA GLY A 432 17.74 19.72 -6.20
C GLY A 432 17.14 21.10 -5.93
N ASP A 433 17.86 22.12 -6.36
CA ASP A 433 17.36 23.49 -6.44
C ASP A 433 16.44 23.68 -7.67
N GLU A 434 15.94 24.90 -7.86
CA GLU A 434 15.01 25.25 -8.93
C GLU A 434 15.63 25.01 -10.32
N ASP A 435 16.92 25.29 -10.51
CA ASP A 435 17.63 25.07 -11.78
C ASP A 435 17.77 23.58 -12.10
N TRP A 436 18.10 22.76 -11.10
CA TRP A 436 18.15 21.32 -11.24
C TRP A 436 16.77 20.74 -11.58
N VAL A 437 15.73 21.16 -10.85
CA VAL A 437 14.34 20.74 -11.11
C VAL A 437 13.94 21.06 -12.55
N MET A 438 14.23 22.27 -13.02
CA MET A 438 13.89 22.68 -14.39
C MET A 438 14.65 21.89 -15.45
N ARG A 439 15.93 21.56 -15.22
CA ARG A 439 16.75 20.75 -16.12
C ARG A 439 16.21 19.33 -16.23
N GLU A 440 16.03 18.65 -15.11
CA GLU A 440 15.57 17.26 -15.08
C GLU A 440 14.13 17.12 -15.59
N THR A 441 13.26 18.08 -15.27
CA THR A 441 11.90 18.15 -15.83
C THR A 441 11.94 18.25 -17.35
N ARG A 442 12.82 19.09 -17.91
CA ARG A 442 12.98 19.22 -19.37
C ARG A 442 13.45 17.92 -20.01
N LEU A 443 14.43 17.25 -19.40
CA LEU A 443 14.94 15.95 -19.87
C LEU A 443 13.83 14.90 -19.85
N LEU A 444 13.04 14.85 -18.78
CA LEU A 444 11.91 13.92 -18.67
C LEU A 444 10.82 14.20 -19.72
N CYS A 445 10.44 15.46 -19.93
CA CYS A 445 9.48 15.79 -20.99
C CYS A 445 10.00 15.38 -22.38
N ALA A 446 11.28 15.64 -22.68
CA ALA A 446 11.89 15.20 -23.93
C ALA A 446 11.90 13.67 -24.06
N ARG A 447 12.17 12.96 -22.96
CA ARG A 447 12.16 11.51 -22.90
C ARG A 447 10.77 10.92 -23.17
N LEU A 448 9.74 11.45 -22.51
CA LEU A 448 8.34 11.05 -22.75
C LEU A 448 7.94 11.26 -24.21
N ARG A 449 8.22 12.44 -24.79
CA ARG A 449 7.94 12.71 -26.22
C ARG A 449 8.67 11.76 -27.16
N SER A 450 9.92 11.41 -26.85
CA SER A 450 10.70 10.46 -27.66
C SER A 450 10.02 9.09 -27.69
N VAL A 451 9.57 8.58 -26.54
CA VAL A 451 8.86 7.29 -26.47
C VAL A 451 7.50 7.39 -27.17
N GLU A 452 6.78 8.50 -26.99
CA GLU A 452 5.48 8.72 -27.61
C GLU A 452 5.57 8.76 -29.14
N SER A 453 6.62 9.38 -29.69
CA SER A 453 6.84 9.46 -31.14
C SER A 453 7.09 8.10 -31.82
N GLU A 454 7.61 7.12 -31.08
CA GLU A 454 7.87 5.78 -31.60
C GLU A 454 6.73 4.81 -31.31
N PHE A 455 5.84 5.11 -30.36
CA PHE A 455 4.75 4.24 -29.97
C PHE A 455 3.58 4.32 -30.98
N SER A 456 3.04 3.17 -31.39
CA SER A 456 1.94 3.13 -32.39
C SER A 456 0.56 3.40 -31.79
N GLY A 457 0.48 3.72 -30.49
CA GLY A 457 -0.76 4.05 -29.79
C GLY A 457 -0.69 5.42 -29.13
N ASP A 458 -1.63 5.70 -28.22
CA ASP A 458 -1.63 6.94 -27.43
C ASP A 458 -1.04 6.73 -26.03
N SER A 459 -0.72 7.83 -25.36
CA SER A 459 -0.23 7.83 -23.98
C SER A 459 -1.29 7.40 -22.94
N THR A 460 -2.57 7.29 -23.32
CA THR A 460 -3.65 6.76 -22.46
C THR A 460 -3.62 5.24 -22.34
N SER A 461 -3.01 4.57 -23.32
CA SER A 461 -2.82 3.13 -23.34
C SER A 461 -1.80 2.70 -22.27
N PRO A 462 -2.12 1.74 -21.38
CA PRO A 462 -1.14 1.24 -20.40
C PRO A 462 0.12 0.65 -21.05
N ALA A 463 0.04 0.15 -22.29
CA ALA A 463 1.20 -0.31 -23.05
C ALA A 463 2.26 0.77 -23.28
N TYR A 464 1.88 2.05 -23.44
CA TYR A 464 2.82 3.16 -23.58
C TYR A 464 3.72 3.25 -22.34
N TRP A 465 3.13 3.17 -21.15
CA TRP A 465 3.86 3.27 -19.89
C TRP A 465 4.71 2.03 -19.60
N ILE A 466 4.26 0.85 -20.03
CA ILE A 466 5.08 -0.37 -19.98
C ILE A 466 6.29 -0.25 -20.92
N MET A 467 6.09 0.30 -22.13
CA MET A 467 7.19 0.59 -23.06
C MET A 467 8.18 1.57 -22.43
N PHE A 468 7.69 2.70 -21.90
CA PHE A 468 8.52 3.68 -21.21
C PHE A 468 9.35 3.03 -20.10
N ALA A 469 8.71 2.27 -19.20
CA ALA A 469 9.42 1.60 -18.11
C ALA A 469 10.48 0.59 -18.61
N LEU A 470 10.19 -0.19 -19.66
CA LEU A 470 11.17 -1.10 -20.25
C LEU A 470 12.34 -0.35 -20.89
N CYS A 471 12.09 0.76 -21.59
CA CYS A 471 13.13 1.59 -22.16
C CYS A 471 14.02 2.18 -21.05
N GLU A 472 13.45 2.65 -19.94
CA GLU A 472 14.25 3.14 -18.80
C GLU A 472 15.14 2.06 -18.17
N LEU A 473 14.67 0.81 -18.13
CA LEU A 473 15.46 -0.30 -17.56
C LEU A 473 16.64 -0.72 -18.44
N TYR A 474 16.53 -0.54 -19.75
CA TYR A 474 17.54 -1.01 -20.71
C TYR A 474 18.30 0.12 -21.43
N GLY A 475 17.89 1.38 -21.26
CA GLY A 475 18.22 2.50 -22.14
C GLY A 475 19.39 3.42 -21.74
N GLY A 476 19.97 3.27 -20.55
CA GLY A 476 21.01 4.19 -20.07
C GLY A 476 22.11 3.55 -19.23
N ASP A 477 22.20 2.22 -19.21
CA ASP A 477 23.13 1.52 -18.33
C ASP A 477 23.63 0.24 -19.01
N LEU A 478 24.94 0.18 -19.30
CA LEU A 478 25.65 -1.04 -19.76
C LEU A 478 25.50 -2.23 -18.78
N ARG A 479 24.82 -2.03 -17.64
CA ARG A 479 24.51 -3.03 -16.61
C ARG A 479 23.50 -4.08 -17.06
N PHE A 480 22.62 -3.77 -18.01
CA PHE A 480 21.68 -4.75 -18.56
C PHE A 480 21.96 -4.96 -20.04
N ALA A 481 22.28 -6.20 -20.42
CA ALA A 481 22.31 -6.57 -21.83
C ALA A 481 20.89 -6.40 -22.40
N ILE A 482 20.79 -5.72 -23.55
CA ILE A 482 19.54 -5.61 -24.32
C ILE A 482 18.92 -7.01 -24.41
N PRO A 483 17.66 -7.18 -23.98
CA PRO A 483 17.05 -8.49 -23.94
C PRO A 483 16.85 -9.01 -25.36
N ASP A 484 17.02 -10.32 -25.54
CA ASP A 484 16.67 -10.98 -26.79
C ASP A 484 15.19 -10.69 -27.14
N PRO A 485 14.87 -10.24 -28.38
CA PRO A 485 13.51 -9.88 -28.78
C PRO A 485 12.49 -11.01 -28.58
N ALA A 486 12.89 -12.28 -28.78
CA ALA A 486 11.98 -13.41 -28.59
C ALA A 486 11.69 -13.64 -27.10
N ARG A 487 12.69 -13.47 -26.22
CA ARG A 487 12.47 -13.49 -24.76
C ARG A 487 11.55 -12.37 -24.31
N LEU A 488 11.76 -11.14 -24.79
CA LEU A 488 10.90 -10.01 -24.45
C LEU A 488 9.46 -10.24 -24.91
N SER A 489 9.26 -10.71 -26.16
CA SER A 489 7.95 -11.08 -26.67
C SER A 489 7.26 -12.12 -25.78
N ARG A 490 8.01 -13.13 -25.34
CA ARG A 490 7.50 -14.17 -24.45
C ARG A 490 7.08 -13.60 -23.08
N PHE A 491 7.84 -12.66 -22.53
CA PHE A 491 7.49 -11.99 -21.28
C PHE A 491 6.21 -11.17 -21.41
N LEU A 492 6.05 -10.44 -22.51
CA LEU A 492 4.85 -9.65 -22.78
C LEU A 492 3.61 -10.51 -23.03
N ILE A 493 3.75 -11.74 -23.56
CA ILE A 493 2.61 -12.63 -23.81
C ILE A 493 2.28 -13.47 -22.57
N LEU A 494 3.29 -14.05 -21.92
CA LEU A 494 3.13 -15.09 -20.90
C LEU A 494 3.53 -14.65 -19.49
N GLY A 495 4.05 -13.44 -19.32
CA GLY A 495 4.62 -12.96 -18.06
C GLY A 495 5.95 -13.62 -17.67
N ARG A 496 6.64 -14.29 -18.61
CA ARG A 496 7.93 -14.96 -18.38
C ARG A 496 8.89 -14.89 -19.57
N MET A 497 10.17 -14.64 -19.31
CA MET A 497 11.26 -14.61 -20.31
C MET A 497 11.74 -16.03 -20.67
N GLY A 498 11.67 -16.96 -19.73
CA GLY A 498 12.20 -18.32 -19.85
C GLY A 498 11.15 -19.39 -20.13
N LYS A 499 11.59 -20.66 -20.22
CA LYS A 499 10.69 -21.82 -20.31
C LYS A 499 9.79 -21.95 -19.08
N ARG A 500 10.33 -21.61 -17.91
CA ARG A 500 9.64 -21.61 -16.62
C ARG A 500 9.59 -20.17 -16.11
N PHE A 501 8.59 -19.88 -15.28
CA PHE A 501 8.50 -18.63 -14.55
C PHE A 501 9.48 -18.67 -13.38
N ASP A 502 10.33 -17.65 -13.23
CA ASP A 502 11.35 -17.60 -12.19
C ASP A 502 11.48 -16.23 -11.52
N TRP A 503 12.40 -16.11 -10.56
CA TRP A 503 12.62 -14.88 -9.79
C TRP A 503 13.16 -13.70 -10.64
N THR A 504 13.72 -13.97 -11.81
CA THR A 504 14.11 -12.93 -12.78
C THR A 504 12.88 -12.22 -13.33
N ASP A 505 11.83 -12.98 -13.67
CA ASP A 505 10.56 -12.46 -14.17
C ASP A 505 9.81 -11.65 -13.10
N VAL A 506 9.80 -12.17 -11.86
CA VAL A 506 9.26 -11.48 -10.68
C VAL A 506 9.99 -10.16 -10.45
N HIS A 507 11.33 -10.18 -10.48
CA HIS A 507 12.14 -8.99 -10.28
C HIS A 507 11.96 -7.95 -11.39
N LEU A 508 11.89 -8.38 -12.66
CA LEU A 508 11.63 -7.48 -13.78
C LEU A 508 10.26 -6.79 -13.64
N THR A 509 9.24 -7.53 -13.19
CA THR A 509 7.92 -6.96 -12.91
C THR A 509 8.01 -5.91 -11.80
N ALA A 510 8.74 -6.19 -10.71
CA ALA A 510 8.95 -5.22 -9.63
C ALA A 510 9.71 -3.97 -10.09
N GLN A 511 10.68 -4.11 -10.99
CA GLN A 511 11.40 -2.98 -11.59
C GLN A 511 10.48 -2.09 -12.42
N ILE A 512 9.62 -2.68 -13.27
CA ILE A 512 8.60 -1.94 -14.02
C ILE A 512 7.65 -1.21 -13.06
N GLN A 513 7.10 -1.91 -12.06
CA GLN A 513 6.21 -1.34 -11.06
C GLN A 513 6.85 -0.18 -10.29
N SER A 514 8.14 -0.28 -9.98
CA SER A 514 8.92 0.77 -9.31
C SER A 514 9.01 2.05 -10.14
N VAL A 515 9.33 1.96 -11.43
CA VAL A 515 9.37 3.11 -12.34
C VAL A 515 7.99 3.75 -12.42
N LEU A 516 6.98 2.92 -12.70
CA LEU A 516 5.59 3.32 -12.85
C LEU A 516 5.02 4.01 -11.60
N TYR A 517 5.24 3.46 -10.41
CA TYR A 517 4.80 4.10 -9.16
C TYR A 517 5.57 5.39 -8.87
N SER A 518 6.86 5.45 -9.23
CA SER A 518 7.68 6.65 -9.01
C SER A 518 7.21 7.82 -9.87
N LEU A 519 6.80 7.56 -11.12
CA LEU A 519 6.11 8.55 -11.97
C LEU A 519 4.77 8.98 -11.36
N ARG A 520 4.07 8.07 -10.69
CA ARG A 520 2.82 8.39 -9.99
C ARG A 520 3.03 9.24 -8.73
N ILE A 521 4.12 9.04 -7.99
CA ILE A 521 4.54 9.94 -6.89
C ILE A 521 4.82 11.33 -7.47
N LEU A 522 5.56 11.39 -8.58
CA LEU A 522 5.85 12.63 -9.30
C LEU A 522 4.58 13.38 -9.70
N ARG A 523 3.63 12.70 -10.35
CA ARG A 523 2.34 13.28 -10.71
C ARG A 523 1.63 13.93 -9.50
N GLN A 524 1.49 13.18 -8.41
CA GLN A 524 0.77 13.66 -7.22
C GLN A 524 1.47 14.85 -6.55
N LEU A 525 2.81 14.83 -6.49
CA LEU A 525 3.58 15.94 -5.91
C LEU A 525 3.54 17.19 -6.80
N ILE A 526 3.50 17.04 -8.13
CA ILE A 526 3.26 18.17 -9.04
C ILE A 526 1.87 18.78 -8.82
N GLU A 527 0.84 17.94 -8.65
CA GLU A 527 -0.55 18.39 -8.45
C GLU A 527 -0.71 19.25 -7.18
N ILE A 528 0.00 18.95 -6.09
CA ILE A 528 -0.08 19.71 -4.84
C ILE A 528 0.86 20.92 -4.77
N SER A 529 1.94 20.93 -5.56
CA SER A 529 2.92 22.02 -5.56
C SER A 529 2.43 23.30 -6.25
N ASN A 530 1.28 23.29 -6.95
CA ASN A 530 0.72 24.44 -7.68
C ASN A 530 1.74 25.17 -8.59
N ALA A 531 2.78 24.49 -9.07
CA ALA A 531 3.80 25.09 -9.93
C ALA A 531 3.20 25.47 -11.29
N ILE A 532 3.28 26.77 -11.66
CA ILE A 532 2.61 27.34 -12.84
C ILE A 532 3.51 27.32 -14.09
N HIS A 533 4.78 26.91 -13.99
CA HIS A 533 5.69 26.91 -15.13
C HIS A 533 5.19 26.02 -16.28
N ASP A 534 5.31 26.49 -17.53
CA ASP A 534 4.83 25.79 -18.72
C ASP A 534 5.34 24.34 -18.82
N LEU A 535 6.61 24.09 -18.48
CA LEU A 535 7.17 22.74 -18.43
C LEU A 535 6.49 21.83 -17.40
N MET A 536 6.10 22.39 -16.25
CA MET A 536 5.39 21.64 -15.20
C MET A 536 3.96 21.33 -15.63
N VAL A 537 3.30 22.24 -16.34
CA VAL A 537 1.99 22.02 -16.95
C VAL A 537 2.06 20.94 -18.03
N GLU A 538 3.09 20.97 -18.88
CA GLU A 538 3.35 19.93 -19.89
C GLU A 538 3.57 18.55 -19.23
N LEU A 539 4.46 18.48 -18.23
CA LEU A 539 4.75 17.25 -17.51
C LEU A 539 3.50 16.71 -16.82
N ARG A 540 2.73 17.57 -16.14
CA ARG A 540 1.47 17.22 -15.50
C ARG A 540 0.47 16.64 -16.52
N SER A 541 0.35 17.28 -17.68
CA SER A 541 -0.54 16.84 -18.75
C SER A 541 -0.12 15.50 -19.33
N SER A 542 1.18 15.23 -19.42
CA SER A 542 1.70 13.93 -19.86
C SER A 542 1.41 12.83 -18.84
N LEU A 543 1.61 13.11 -17.54
CA LEU A 543 1.45 12.14 -16.47
C LEU A 543 -0.02 11.85 -16.10
N ILE A 544 -0.98 12.68 -16.50
CA ILE A 544 -2.42 12.43 -16.22
C ILE A 544 -2.91 11.11 -16.82
N ASN A 545 -2.27 10.68 -17.91
CA ASN A 545 -2.57 9.46 -18.66
C ASN A 545 -1.96 8.19 -18.03
N LEU A 546 -1.24 8.31 -16.89
CA LEU A 546 -0.77 7.14 -16.15
C LEU A 546 -1.95 6.23 -15.80
N PRO A 547 -1.83 4.90 -15.94
CA PRO A 547 -2.93 4.01 -15.64
C PRO A 547 -3.28 4.03 -14.14
N PRO A 548 -4.46 3.52 -13.75
CA PRO A 548 -4.81 3.38 -12.34
C PRO A 548 -3.96 2.28 -11.67
N LEU A 549 -3.83 2.36 -10.34
CA LEU A 549 -3.01 1.43 -9.55
C LEU A 549 -3.46 -0.02 -9.68
N HIS A 550 -4.76 -0.28 -9.85
CA HIS A 550 -5.25 -1.64 -10.01
C HIS A 550 -4.74 -2.33 -11.29
N VAL A 551 -4.39 -1.55 -12.32
CA VAL A 551 -3.76 -2.02 -13.57
C VAL A 551 -2.24 -2.12 -13.41
N MET A 552 -1.58 -1.05 -12.96
CA MET A 552 -0.10 -0.98 -12.88
C MET A 552 0.49 -1.93 -11.84
N MET A 553 -0.23 -2.20 -10.77
CA MET A 553 0.21 -3.06 -9.66
C MET A 553 -0.44 -4.46 -9.72
N GLY A 554 -0.94 -4.83 -10.89
CA GLY A 554 -1.46 -6.18 -11.17
C GLY A 554 -0.35 -7.23 -11.21
N SER A 555 -0.76 -8.51 -11.30
CA SER A 555 0.17 -9.58 -11.62
C SER A 555 0.73 -9.40 -13.03
N THR A 556 1.92 -9.94 -13.33
CA THR A 556 2.54 -9.80 -14.66
C THR A 556 1.59 -10.16 -15.79
N PRO A 557 0.87 -11.31 -15.77
CA PRO A 557 -0.07 -11.65 -16.83
C PRO A 557 -1.26 -10.69 -16.92
N SER A 558 -1.78 -10.20 -15.79
CA SER A 558 -2.90 -9.26 -15.77
C SER A 558 -2.48 -7.93 -16.38
N MET A 559 -1.35 -7.39 -15.93
CA MET A 559 -0.79 -6.12 -16.40
C MET A 559 -0.51 -6.18 -17.90
N MET A 560 0.10 -7.27 -18.40
CA MET A 560 0.37 -7.43 -19.82
C MET A 560 -0.90 -7.61 -20.65
N LYS A 561 -1.84 -8.44 -20.20
CA LYS A 561 -3.11 -8.66 -20.89
C LYS A 561 -3.91 -7.37 -21.01
N GLU A 562 -4.02 -6.60 -19.93
CA GLU A 562 -4.74 -5.32 -19.92
C GLU A 562 -4.02 -4.24 -20.72
N SER A 563 -2.69 -4.26 -20.74
CA SER A 563 -1.91 -3.28 -21.51
C SER A 563 -1.92 -3.56 -23.01
N LEU A 564 -1.80 -4.84 -23.41
CA LEU A 564 -1.50 -5.24 -24.78
C LEU A 564 -2.71 -5.81 -25.54
N TYR A 565 -3.92 -5.81 -24.97
CA TYR A 565 -5.10 -6.41 -25.62
C TYR A 565 -5.42 -5.86 -27.02
N LYS A 566 -4.97 -4.64 -27.33
CA LYS A 566 -5.15 -3.95 -28.62
C LYS A 566 -3.89 -3.90 -29.49
N HIS A 567 -2.76 -4.42 -29.01
CA HIS A 567 -1.45 -4.21 -29.63
C HIS A 567 -0.83 -5.52 -30.13
N SER A 568 -0.19 -5.46 -31.30
CA SER A 568 0.65 -6.56 -31.77
C SER A 568 1.94 -6.59 -30.96
N VAL A 569 2.17 -7.67 -30.20
CA VAL A 569 3.38 -7.82 -29.38
C VAL A 569 4.65 -7.73 -30.23
N ASN A 570 4.64 -8.27 -31.45
CA ASN A 570 5.80 -8.22 -32.34
C ASN A 570 6.17 -6.78 -32.73
N GLU A 571 5.17 -5.94 -33.04
CA GLU A 571 5.42 -4.54 -33.37
C GLU A 571 5.87 -3.77 -32.13
N PHE A 572 5.23 -4.03 -30.98
CA PHE A 572 5.60 -3.42 -29.71
C PHE A 572 7.06 -3.70 -29.31
N VAL A 573 7.52 -4.94 -29.47
CA VAL A 573 8.92 -5.31 -29.22
C VAL A 573 9.87 -4.63 -30.20
N LYS A 574 9.51 -4.57 -31.48
CA LYS A 574 10.31 -3.87 -32.49
C LYS A 574 10.48 -2.39 -32.16
N GLN A 575 9.42 -1.72 -31.70
CA GLN A 575 9.46 -0.32 -31.26
C GLN A 575 10.41 -0.11 -30.06
N ILE A 576 10.34 -1.01 -29.05
CA ILE A 576 11.29 -0.98 -27.92
C ILE A 576 12.74 -1.12 -28.43
N MET A 577 13.00 -2.08 -29.31
CA MET A 577 14.36 -2.30 -29.81
C MET A 577 14.89 -1.12 -30.63
N GLN A 578 14.02 -0.44 -31.37
CA GLN A 578 14.39 0.77 -32.11
C GLN A 578 14.75 1.93 -31.18
N LEU A 579 13.99 2.14 -30.10
CA LEU A 579 14.29 3.14 -29.07
C LEU A 579 15.64 2.86 -28.40
N LEU A 580 15.84 1.63 -27.93
CA LEU A 580 17.10 1.23 -27.26
C LEU A 580 18.32 1.38 -28.18
N ALA A 581 18.18 1.06 -29.47
CA ALA A 581 19.27 1.23 -30.44
C ALA A 581 19.61 2.71 -30.69
N LYS A 582 18.60 3.60 -30.71
CA LYS A 582 18.80 5.05 -30.86
C LYS A 582 19.56 5.62 -29.67
N GLU A 583 19.22 5.21 -28.46
CA GLU A 583 19.86 5.66 -27.22
C GLU A 583 21.34 5.28 -27.14
N HIS A 584 21.66 4.01 -27.41
CA HIS A 584 23.06 3.56 -27.43
C HIS A 584 23.90 4.23 -28.52
N SER A 585 23.27 4.62 -29.64
CA SER A 585 23.98 5.34 -30.71
C SER A 585 24.34 6.77 -30.30
N ILE A 586 23.49 7.42 -29.49
CA ILE A 586 23.73 8.78 -28.96
C ILE A 586 24.80 8.75 -27.87
N GLU A 587 24.74 7.79 -26.94
CA GLU A 587 25.78 7.62 -25.90
C GLU A 587 27.15 7.27 -26.49
N ALA A 588 27.19 6.49 -27.57
CA ALA A 588 28.44 6.19 -28.27
C ALA A 588 29.04 7.42 -28.96
N ALA A 589 28.21 8.35 -29.45
CA ALA A 589 28.67 9.59 -30.06
C ALA A 589 29.24 10.58 -29.03
N ASP A 590 28.58 10.76 -27.88
CA ASP A 590 29.03 11.65 -26.79
C ASP A 590 30.34 11.17 -26.13
N ASN A 591 30.56 9.85 -26.06
CA ASN A 591 31.82 9.26 -25.56
C ASN A 591 33.01 9.39 -26.54
N VAL A 592 32.73 9.58 -27.84
CA VAL A 592 33.77 9.79 -28.86
C VAL A 592 34.22 11.27 -28.91
N GLU A 593 33.35 12.22 -28.54
CA GLU A 593 33.74 13.64 -28.44
C GLU A 593 34.55 13.98 -27.19
N THR A 594 34.44 13.19 -26.11
CA THR A 594 35.17 13.41 -24.85
C THR A 594 36.61 12.85 -24.83
N THR A 595 37.07 12.17 -25.89
CA THR A 595 38.42 11.58 -25.98
C THR A 595 39.48 12.45 -26.67
N LYS A 596 39.24 13.77 -26.84
CA LYS A 596 40.22 14.70 -27.43
C LYS A 596 40.67 15.80 -26.45
N HIS A 597 41.42 15.44 -25.41
CA HIS A 597 42.37 16.35 -24.76
C HIS A 597 43.63 15.59 -24.29
N PRO A 598 44.85 16.15 -24.48
CA PRO A 598 46.10 15.44 -24.23
C PRO A 598 46.42 15.42 -22.73
N SER A 599 46.63 14.21 -22.20
CA SER A 599 47.12 13.97 -20.83
C SER A 599 48.61 14.30 -20.71
N SER A 600 48.95 15.22 -19.80
CA SER A 600 50.32 15.46 -19.33
C SER A 600 50.76 14.31 -18.42
N ALA A 601 51.96 13.78 -18.69
CA ALA A 601 52.59 12.71 -17.94
C ALA A 601 53.23 13.21 -16.62
N PRO A 602 53.28 12.38 -15.56
CA PRO A 602 54.27 12.51 -14.50
C PRO A 602 55.42 11.52 -14.70
N LEU A 603 56.61 11.98 -14.31
CA LEU A 603 57.91 11.34 -14.45
C LEU A 603 57.99 9.94 -13.83
N ALA A 604 58.70 9.07 -14.54
CA ALA A 604 59.23 7.81 -14.05
C ALA A 604 60.53 8.03 -13.25
N THR A 605 60.66 7.30 -12.14
CA THR A 605 61.97 6.89 -11.61
C THR A 605 61.93 5.37 -11.46
N GLN A 606 62.67 4.69 -12.34
CA GLN A 606 62.92 3.26 -12.28
C GLN A 606 64.01 2.97 -11.24
N GLY A 607 63.80 1.92 -10.45
CA GLY A 607 64.83 1.21 -9.69
C GLY A 607 64.47 -0.26 -9.66
N GLN A 608 65.18 -1.06 -10.47
CA GLN A 608 65.03 -2.51 -10.61
C GLN A 608 65.71 -3.26 -9.46
N CYS A 609 65.11 -4.35 -8.98
CA CYS A 609 65.85 -5.58 -8.64
C CYS A 609 64.92 -6.81 -8.60
N GLU A 610 65.51 -7.93 -8.99
CA GLU A 610 64.95 -9.21 -9.45
C GLU A 610 64.46 -10.19 -8.35
N PRO A 611 63.89 -11.37 -8.71
CA PRO A 611 62.90 -12.11 -7.91
C PRO A 611 63.49 -13.26 -7.09
N GLN A 612 62.87 -13.59 -5.94
CA GLN A 612 63.01 -14.92 -5.32
C GLN A 612 61.70 -15.42 -4.69
N ALA A 613 61.56 -16.74 -4.79
CA ALA A 613 60.36 -17.53 -4.58
C ALA A 613 59.93 -17.74 -3.11
N GLY A 614 58.63 -17.93 -2.89
CA GLY A 614 58.06 -18.43 -1.63
C GLY A 614 56.53 -18.37 -1.62
N ASN A 615 55.88 -19.52 -1.77
CA ASN A 615 54.42 -19.73 -1.74
C ASN A 615 53.94 -19.91 -0.26
N PRO A 616 52.64 -20.14 0.03
CA PRO A 616 51.46 -19.27 -0.06
C PRO A 616 50.80 -19.04 1.33
N PHE A 617 50.18 -17.88 1.59
CA PHE A 617 49.20 -17.77 2.68
C PHE A 617 47.97 -16.96 2.26
N LYS A 618 46.84 -17.68 2.19
CA LYS A 618 45.49 -17.12 2.25
C LYS A 618 45.30 -16.44 3.60
N LYS A 619 44.81 -15.20 3.62
CA LYS A 619 44.12 -14.63 4.77
C LYS A 619 42.79 -14.01 4.34
N THR A 620 41.75 -14.74 4.69
CA THR A 620 40.38 -14.30 4.90
C THR A 620 40.29 -13.79 6.33
N ASP A 621 39.98 -12.51 6.54
CA ASP A 621 39.68 -11.99 7.89
C ASP A 621 38.16 -11.79 8.01
N ASN A 622 37.53 -12.73 8.72
CA ASN A 622 36.16 -12.64 9.21
C ASN A 622 36.22 -12.42 10.73
N MET A 623 35.56 -11.37 11.22
CA MET A 623 35.82 -10.72 12.51
C MET A 623 34.98 -11.26 13.69
N TYR A 624 34.53 -12.51 13.66
CA TYR A 624 33.54 -13.02 14.63
C TYR A 624 33.94 -14.24 15.48
N ASP A 625 35.19 -14.70 15.45
CA ASP A 625 35.63 -15.86 16.26
C ASP A 625 36.35 -15.47 17.56
N ILE A 626 35.82 -14.52 18.33
CA ILE A 626 36.30 -14.28 19.70
C ILE A 626 35.14 -13.94 20.63
N LEU A 627 34.48 -14.95 21.20
CA LEU A 627 34.02 -14.92 22.61
C LEU A 627 33.97 -16.37 23.15
N PRO A 628 34.63 -16.68 24.28
CA PRO A 628 34.66 -18.01 24.86
C PRO A 628 33.44 -18.32 25.72
N VAL A 629 33.15 -19.62 25.78
CA VAL A 629 32.13 -20.30 26.58
C VAL A 629 32.45 -20.18 28.08
N GLY A 630 31.44 -19.81 28.87
CA GLY A 630 31.42 -19.84 30.33
C GLY A 630 29.99 -19.66 30.82
#